data_AF-A0A9N9QKH8-F1
#
_entry.id   AF-A0A9N9QKH8-F1
#
_cell.length_a   1.000
_cell.length_b   1.000
_cell.length_c   1.000
_cell.angle_alpha   90.00
_cell.angle_beta   90.00
_cell.angle_gamma   90.00
#
_symmetry.space_group_name_H-M   'P 1'
#
loop_
_entity.id
_entity.type
_entity.pdbx_description
1 polymer ?
#
loop_
_entity_poly.entity_id
_entity_poly.type
_entity_poly.pdbx_seq_one_letter_code
_entity_poly.pdbx_strand_id
1 'polypeptide(L)'
;MSENLWKRLEKALEFLERILLVKQYLVVKPPTLYLHFSAGVGRTGVFITLSIVLERMQYEGVVDVFQTARLLSTQRPAMIQSEDQYQFCYRAALEYLESFDHYRN
;
A
#
# COMPACT_ATOMS: atom_id res chain seq x y z
N MET A 1 13.48 -3.19 -18.57
CA MET A 1 12.30 -3.31 -17.70
C MET A 1 11.98 -1.94 -17.11
N SER A 2 11.90 -0.94 -17.99
CA SER A 2 10.72 -0.14 -18.39
C SER A 2 10.38 0.98 -17.39
N GLU A 3 10.93 2.16 -17.70
CA GLU A 3 10.75 3.46 -17.04
C GLU A 3 9.27 3.82 -16.77
N ASN A 4 8.36 3.23 -17.55
CA ASN A 4 6.91 3.36 -17.37
C ASN A 4 6.37 2.64 -16.13
N LEU A 5 7.04 1.61 -15.63
CA LEU A 5 6.65 0.93 -14.40
C LEU A 5 6.99 1.80 -13.17
N TRP A 6 8.15 2.45 -13.19
CA TRP A 6 8.63 3.33 -12.12
C TRP A 6 7.79 4.59 -11.96
N LYS A 7 7.47 5.28 -13.06
CA LYS A 7 6.52 6.41 -13.04
C LYS A 7 5.12 6.04 -12.55
N ARG A 8 4.76 4.75 -12.58
CA ARG A 8 3.47 4.25 -12.07
C ARG A 8 3.56 3.90 -10.57
N LEU A 9 4.72 3.49 -10.09
CA LEU A 9 5.02 3.25 -8.68
C LEU A 9 5.03 4.57 -7.90
N GLU A 10 5.79 5.56 -8.35
CA GLU A 10 5.88 6.88 -7.72
C GLU A 10 4.48 7.51 -7.55
N LYS A 11 3.68 7.54 -8.62
CA LYS A 11 2.31 8.06 -8.56
C LYS A 11 1.40 7.28 -7.61
N ALA A 12 1.63 5.97 -7.45
CA ALA A 12 0.85 5.16 -6.53
C ALA A 12 1.22 5.45 -5.07
N LEU A 13 2.52 5.64 -4.78
CA LEU A 13 3.01 6.07 -3.48
C LEU A 13 2.53 7.48 -3.13
N GLU A 14 2.64 8.44 -4.04
CA GLU A 14 2.10 9.80 -3.87
C GLU A 14 0.60 9.80 -3.54
N PHE A 15 -0.17 8.93 -4.21
CA PHE A 15 -1.60 8.81 -3.96
C PHE A 15 -1.90 8.17 -2.59
N LEU A 16 -1.13 7.16 -2.19
CA LEU A 16 -1.20 6.54 -0.86
C LEU A 16 -0.90 7.57 0.24
N GLU A 17 0.19 8.32 0.10
CA GLU A 17 0.60 9.37 1.05
C GLU A 17 -0.48 10.45 1.21
N ARG A 18 -1.06 10.92 0.09
CA ARG A 18 -2.18 11.88 0.14
C ARG A 18 -3.40 11.33 0.89
N ILE A 19 -3.71 10.04 0.74
CA ILE A 19 -4.83 9.41 1.44
C ILE A 19 -4.53 9.28 2.94
N LEU A 20 -3.32 8.87 3.32
CA LEU A 20 -2.90 8.78 4.72
C LEU A 20 -2.92 10.17 5.39
N LEU A 21 -2.46 11.20 4.68
CA LEU A 21 -2.53 12.60 5.12
C LEU A 21 -3.98 13.04 5.38
N VAL A 22 -4.90 12.83 4.42
CA VAL A 22 -6.32 13.22 4.58
C VAL A 22 -6.98 12.48 5.74
N LYS A 23 -6.64 11.20 5.98
CA LYS A 23 -7.12 10.47 7.16
C LYS A 23 -6.66 11.14 8.46
N GLN A 24 -5.41 11.60 8.53
CA GLN A 24 -4.87 12.27 9.72
C GLN A 24 -5.56 13.60 10.02
N TYR A 25 -5.94 14.37 8.99
CA TYR A 25 -6.65 15.65 9.16
C TYR A 25 -8.11 15.50 9.60
N LEU A 26 -8.72 14.33 9.44
CA LEU A 26 -10.14 14.07 9.75
C LEU A 26 -10.28 13.31 11.08
N VAL A 27 -9.89 13.97 12.17
CA VAL A 27 -9.73 13.39 13.52
C VAL A 27 -11.06 12.95 14.18
N VAL A 28 -12.19 13.55 13.81
CA VAL A 28 -13.47 13.38 14.55
C VAL A 28 -14.16 12.04 14.25
N LYS A 29 -13.97 11.52 13.02
CA LYS A 29 -14.37 10.17 12.61
C LYS A 29 -13.67 9.88 11.29
N PRO A 30 -12.73 8.92 11.22
CA PRO A 30 -12.06 8.63 9.97
C PRO A 30 -13.11 8.21 8.94
N PRO A 31 -13.17 8.85 7.76
CA PRO A 31 -14.15 8.50 6.74
C PRO A 31 -13.87 7.09 6.21
N THR A 32 -14.93 6.33 5.95
CA THR A 32 -14.81 5.06 5.23
C THR A 32 -14.33 5.34 3.82
N LEU A 33 -13.12 4.91 3.48
CA LEU A 33 -12.60 5.01 2.12
C LEU A 33 -13.23 3.92 1.26
N TYR A 34 -14.04 4.32 0.27
CA TYR A 34 -14.56 3.40 -0.74
C TYR A 34 -13.57 3.31 -1.90
N LEU A 35 -12.97 2.13 -2.10
CA LEU A 35 -11.99 1.88 -3.17
C LEU A 35 -12.51 0.81 -4.12
N HIS A 36 -12.68 1.18 -5.38
CA HIS A 36 -13.15 0.27 -6.43
C HIS A 36 -12.21 0.31 -7.65
N PHE A 37 -11.71 -0.87 -8.01
CA PHE A 37 -11.22 -1.20 -9.36
C PHE A 37 -12.21 -2.19 -9.99
N SER A 38 -11.93 -2.77 -11.16
CA SER A 38 -12.92 -3.60 -11.90
C SER A 38 -13.75 -4.57 -11.04
N ALA A 39 -13.13 -5.57 -10.42
CA ALA A 39 -13.81 -6.55 -9.57
C ALA A 39 -13.70 -6.20 -8.07
N GLY A 40 -13.06 -5.09 -7.72
CA GLY A 40 -12.73 -4.72 -6.33
C GLY A 40 -11.80 -5.70 -5.61
N VAL A 41 -11.03 -6.50 -6.38
CA VAL A 41 -10.04 -7.47 -5.91
C VAL A 41 -8.73 -7.30 -6.71
N GLY A 42 -7.60 -7.80 -6.20
CA GLY A 42 -6.28 -7.66 -6.84
C GLY A 42 -5.64 -6.29 -6.60
N ARG A 43 -5.93 -5.29 -7.45
CA ARG A 43 -5.36 -3.93 -7.29
C ARG A 43 -5.86 -3.23 -6.03
N THR A 44 -7.13 -3.46 -5.69
CA THR A 44 -7.70 -3.01 -4.41
C THR A 44 -6.94 -3.63 -3.23
N GLY A 45 -6.60 -4.92 -3.29
CA GLY A 45 -5.85 -5.55 -2.20
C GLY A 45 -4.38 -5.13 -2.16
N VAL A 46 -3.74 -4.88 -3.31
CA VAL A 46 -2.40 -4.26 -3.34
C VAL A 46 -2.43 -2.90 -2.65
N PHE A 47 -3.40 -2.06 -2.98
CA PHE A 47 -3.52 -0.73 -2.38
C PHE A 47 -3.74 -0.80 -0.86
N ILE A 48 -4.66 -1.65 -0.40
CA ILE A 48 -4.95 -1.80 1.04
C ILE A 48 -3.76 -2.44 1.78
N THR A 49 -3.09 -3.43 1.16
CA THR A 49 -1.89 -4.07 1.73
C THR A 49 -0.79 -3.05 1.92
N LEU A 50 -0.50 -2.25 0.89
CA LEU A 50 0.51 -1.20 0.99
C LEU A 50 0.14 -0.13 2.00
N SER A 51 -1.12 0.29 2.06
CA SER A 51 -1.56 1.26 3.07
C SER A 51 -1.23 0.80 4.49
N ILE A 52 -1.54 -0.46 4.82
CA ILE A 52 -1.30 -1.04 6.15
C ILE A 52 0.20 -1.25 6.38
N VAL A 53 0.92 -1.80 5.39
CA VAL A 53 2.35 -2.12 5.53
C VAL A 53 3.18 -0.86 5.68
N LEU A 54 2.93 0.19 4.90
CA LEU A 54 3.69 1.44 4.98
C LEU A 54 3.41 2.16 6.30
N GLU A 55 2.16 2.19 6.76
CA GLU A 55 1.80 2.77 8.07
C GLU A 55 2.52 2.03 9.22
N ARG A 56 2.48 0.69 9.23
CA ARG A 56 3.19 -0.11 10.24
C ARG A 56 4.71 0.01 10.14
N MET A 57 5.24 0.14 8.94
CA MET A 57 6.66 0.39 8.73
C MET A 57 7.08 1.72 9.37
N GLN A 58 6.28 2.77 9.21
CA GLN A 58 6.56 4.08 9.83
C GLN A 58 6.45 4.08 11.36
N TYR A 59 5.39 3.48 11.92
CA TYR A 59 5.11 3.56 13.36
C TYR A 59 5.81 2.48 14.19
N GLU A 60 5.92 1.26 13.66
CA GLU A 60 6.45 0.08 14.37
C GLU A 60 7.82 -0.38 13.86
N GLY A 61 8.26 0.10 12.69
CA GLY A 61 9.52 -0.35 12.07
C GLY A 61 9.49 -1.78 11.56
N VAL A 62 8.30 -2.35 11.35
CA VAL A 62 8.11 -3.75 10.90
C VAL A 62 7.42 -3.82 9.54
N VAL A 63 7.81 -4.81 8.75
CA VAL A 63 7.25 -5.08 7.41
C VAL A 63 6.75 -6.52 7.38
N ASP A 64 5.45 -6.70 7.25
CA ASP A 64 4.83 -8.02 7.11
C ASP A 64 3.75 -8.03 6.03
N VAL A 65 4.18 -8.21 4.78
CA VAL A 65 3.29 -8.25 3.61
C VAL A 65 2.47 -9.54 3.61
N PHE A 66 3.03 -10.65 4.09
CA PHE A 66 2.36 -11.96 4.11
C PHE A 66 1.16 -11.97 5.05
N GLN A 67 1.34 -11.62 6.33
CA GLN A 67 0.22 -11.62 7.27
C GLN A 67 -0.82 -10.57 6.89
N THR A 68 -0.40 -9.41 6.37
CA THR A 68 -1.33 -8.40 5.87
C THR A 68 -2.20 -8.95 4.73
N ALA A 69 -1.59 -9.54 3.70
CA ALA A 69 -2.32 -10.10 2.56
C ALA A 69 -3.25 -11.25 2.97
N ARG A 70 -2.78 -12.11 3.90
CA ARG A 70 -3.56 -13.21 4.47
C ARG A 70 -4.76 -12.70 5.25
N LEU A 71 -4.58 -11.69 6.10
CA LEU A 71 -5.66 -11.06 6.87
C LEU A 71 -6.70 -10.41 5.94
N LEU A 72 -6.27 -9.73 4.87
CA LEU A 72 -7.22 -9.19 3.90
C LEU A 72 -8.01 -10.28 3.19
N SER A 73 -7.37 -11.43 2.93
CA SER A 73 -8.03 -12.58 2.31
C SER A 73 -9.06 -13.25 3.22
N THR A 74 -8.99 -13.09 4.55
CA THR A 74 -10.05 -13.56 5.47
C THR A 74 -11.25 -12.63 5.50
N GLN A 75 -11.08 -11.34 5.17
CA GLN A 75 -12.16 -10.36 5.12
C GLN A 75 -12.87 -10.33 3.76
N ARG A 76 -12.11 -10.52 2.68
CA ARG A 76 -12.62 -10.66 1.32
C ARG A 76 -11.76 -11.64 0.53
N PRO A 77 -12.33 -12.69 -0.08
CA PRO A 77 -11.54 -13.65 -0.85
C PRO A 77 -10.75 -13.01 -1.99
N ALA A 78 -9.58 -13.56 -2.29
CA ALA A 78 -8.74 -13.19 -3.45
C ALA A 78 -8.28 -11.72 -3.48
N MET A 79 -8.00 -11.11 -2.33
CA MET A 79 -7.58 -9.70 -2.25
C MET A 79 -6.29 -9.41 -3.04
N ILE A 80 -5.36 -10.37 -3.13
CA ILE A 80 -4.22 -10.34 -4.06
C ILE A 80 -4.34 -11.56 -4.98
N GLN A 81 -4.40 -11.34 -6.30
CA GLN A 81 -4.79 -12.37 -7.26
C GLN A 81 -3.63 -12.95 -8.06
N SER A 82 -2.49 -12.26 -8.11
CA SER A 82 -1.33 -12.70 -8.86
C SER A 82 -0.04 -12.55 -8.08
N GLU A 83 0.95 -13.38 -8.42
CA GLU A 83 2.29 -13.28 -7.88
C GLU A 83 2.91 -11.90 -8.18
N ASP A 84 2.71 -11.37 -9.38
CA ASP A 84 3.21 -10.04 -9.75
C ASP A 84 2.69 -8.93 -8.83
N GLN A 85 1.41 -9.01 -8.41
CA GLN A 85 0.83 -8.06 -7.45
C GLN A 85 1.44 -8.21 -6.06
N TYR A 86 1.73 -9.45 -5.67
CA TYR A 86 2.37 -9.75 -4.40
C TYR A 86 3.83 -9.27 -4.38
N GLN A 87 4.59 -9.53 -5.45
CA GLN A 87 5.94 -9.01 -5.65
C GLN A 87 5.95 -7.48 -5.69
N PHE A 88 4.95 -6.87 -6.33
CA PHE A 88 4.80 -5.41 -6.35
C PHE A 88 4.67 -4.83 -4.94
N CYS A 89 3.94 -5.49 -4.03
CA CYS A 89 3.83 -5.01 -2.64
C CYS A 89 5.19 -4.95 -1.95
N TYR A 90 6.05 -5.96 -2.14
CA TYR A 90 7.40 -5.94 -1.59
C TYR A 90 8.29 -4.88 -2.23
N ARG A 91 8.23 -4.72 -3.55
CA ARG A 91 9.03 -3.71 -4.26
C ARG A 91 8.66 -2.30 -3.84
N ALA A 92 7.36 -1.99 -3.77
CA ALA A 92 6.89 -0.69 -3.32
C ALA A 92 7.23 -0.41 -1.84
N ALA A 93 7.17 -1.44 -0.98
CA ALA A 93 7.60 -1.29 0.42
C ALA A 93 9.12 -1.02 0.53
N LEU A 94 9.94 -1.69 -0.28
CA LEU A 94 11.39 -1.47 -0.32
C LEU A 94 11.72 -0.06 -0.83
N GLU A 95 11.12 0.36 -1.95
CA GLU A 95 11.32 1.69 -2.53
C GLU A 95 10.91 2.80 -1.56
N TYR A 96 9.84 2.58 -0.80
CA TYR A 96 9.43 3.48 0.28
C TYR A 96 10.45 3.55 1.42
N LEU A 97 11.04 2.42 1.80
CA LEU A 97 12.08 2.40 2.82
C LEU A 97 13.34 3.15 2.34
N GLU A 98 13.72 2.95 1.08
CA GLU A 98 14.87 3.64 0.45
C GLU A 98 14.65 5.15 0.33
N SER A 99 13.41 5.60 0.07
CA SER A 99 13.10 7.04 0.02
C SER A 99 13.21 7.69 1.40
N PHE A 100 12.88 6.98 2.49
CA PHE A 100 13.05 7.47 3.86
C PHE A 100 14.51 7.65 4.28
N ASP A 101 15.43 6.82 3.79
CA ASP A 101 16.87 6.99 4.07
C ASP A 101 17.43 8.27 3.43
N HIS A 102 16.81 8.79 2.37
CA HIS A 102 17.14 10.12 1.81
C HIS A 102 16.62 11.30 2.65
N TYR A 103 15.65 11.08 3.54
CA TYR A 103 15.15 12.07 4.50
C TYR A 103 15.77 11.94 5.90
N ARG A 104 16.74 11.03 6.07
CA ARG A 104 17.40 10.73 7.35
C ARG A 104 18.75 11.44 7.56
N ASN A 105 19.08 12.44 6.73
CA ASN A 105 20.26 13.31 6.90
C ASN A 105 19.88 14.79 6.89
#